data_AF-A0A0T2ZC03-F1
#
_entry.id   AF-A0A0T2ZC03-F1
#
_cell.length_a   1.000
_cell.length_b   1.000
_cell.length_c   1.000
_cell.angle_alpha   90.00
_cell.angle_beta   90.00
_cell.angle_gamma   90.00
#
_symmetry.space_group_name_H-M   'P 1'
#
loop_
_entity.id
_entity.type
_entity.pdbx_description
1 polymer ?
#
loop_
_entity_poly.entity_id
_entity_poly.type
_entity_poly.pdbx_seq_one_letter_code
_entity_poly.pdbx_strand_id
1 'polypeptide(L)'
;MFKKFWYQRSFNAALLELGIATSELNPAFHEEVLSTALREHLTPKEAALLVLSAVYPRLSLVDRLSSIHVVRKWRSSPQVSEANYQRTQSGGLAFAQAPAFRER
;
A
#
# COMPACT_ATOMS: atom_id res chain seq x y z
N MET A 1 -13.99 -14.71 -10.01
CA MET A 1 -14.22 -13.94 -8.76
C MET A 1 -13.23 -14.28 -7.64
N PHE A 2 -12.87 -15.55 -7.39
CA PHE A 2 -11.98 -15.94 -6.29
C PHE A 2 -10.63 -15.23 -6.23
N LYS A 3 -9.94 -15.02 -7.37
CA LYS A 3 -8.63 -14.35 -7.40
C LYS A 3 -8.67 -12.92 -6.85
N LYS A 4 -9.74 -12.17 -7.13
CA LYS A 4 -9.94 -10.80 -6.63
C LYS A 4 -10.16 -10.79 -5.12
N PHE A 5 -10.95 -11.73 -4.60
CA PHE A 5 -11.17 -11.88 -3.16
C PHE A 5 -9.89 -12.23 -2.39
N TRP A 6 -9.12 -13.20 -2.89
CA TRP A 6 -7.83 -13.57 -2.30
C TRP A 6 -6.82 -12.43 -2.37
N TYR A 7 -6.79 -11.69 -3.49
CA TYR A 7 -5.95 -10.51 -3.63
C TYR A 7 -6.30 -9.44 -2.60
N GLN A 8 -7.58 -9.09 -2.49
CA GLN A 8 -8.07 -8.08 -1.54
C GLN A 8 -7.78 -8.48 -0.10
N ARG A 9 -7.95 -9.76 0.25
CA ARG A 9 -7.59 -10.28 1.58
C ARG A 9 -6.10 -10.14 1.86
N SER A 10 -5.24 -10.53 0.92
CA SER A 10 -3.79 -10.41 1.05
C SER A 10 -3.32 -8.95 1.07
N PHE A 11 -4.01 -8.06 0.35
CA PHE A 11 -3.74 -6.62 0.34
C PHE A 11 -4.09 -6.00 1.69
N ASN A 12 -5.25 -6.31 2.25
CA ASN A 12 -5.63 -5.86 3.58
C ASN A 12 -4.69 -6.40 4.67
N ALA A 13 -4.22 -7.65 4.54
CA ALA A 13 -3.21 -8.20 5.44
C ALA A 13 -1.87 -7.44 5.33
N ALA A 14 -1.44 -7.10 4.12
CA ALA A 14 -0.24 -6.29 3.89
C ALA A 14 -0.36 -4.88 4.49
N LEU A 15 -1.54 -4.24 4.38
CA LEU A 15 -1.79 -2.95 5.03
C LEU A 15 -1.70 -3.04 6.56
N LEU A 16 -2.29 -4.09 7.16
CA LEU A 16 -2.20 -4.32 8.59
C LEU A 16 -0.76 -4.59 9.06
N GLU A 17 0.03 -5.35 8.29
CA GLU A 17 1.46 -5.53 8.57
C GLU A 17 2.21 -4.20 8.57
N LEU A 18 1.84 -3.23 7.72
CA LEU A 18 2.40 -1.87 7.72
C LEU A 18 1.85 -0.97 8.83
N GLY A 19 0.93 -1.48 9.67
CA GLY A 19 0.26 -0.71 10.72
C GLY A 19 -0.84 0.22 10.18
N ILE A 20 -1.30 0.04 8.94
CA ILE A 20 -2.31 0.88 8.31
C ILE A 20 -3.68 0.21 8.49
N ALA A 21 -4.54 0.83 9.31
CA ALA A 21 -5.90 0.35 9.49
C ALA A 21 -6.76 0.69 8.25
N THR A 22 -7.36 -0.31 7.62
CA THR A 22 -8.21 -0.12 6.43
C THR A 22 -9.44 0.76 6.71
N SER A 23 -9.86 0.87 7.97
CA SER A 23 -10.96 1.74 8.40
C SER A 23 -10.65 3.24 8.32
N GLU A 24 -9.37 3.60 8.32
CA GLU A 24 -8.91 5.00 8.26
C GLU A 24 -8.72 5.49 6.82
N LEU A 25 -8.58 4.55 5.89
CA LEU A 25 -8.45 4.82 4.46
C LEU A 25 -9.78 5.25 3.87
N ASN A 26 -9.73 6.20 2.96
CA ASN A 26 -10.89 6.54 2.14
C ASN A 26 -11.25 5.33 1.24
N PRO A 27 -12.52 4.87 1.25
CA PRO A 27 -12.95 3.75 0.40
C PRO A 27 -12.68 3.99 -1.09
N ALA A 28 -12.85 5.22 -1.58
CA ALA A 28 -12.60 5.57 -2.98
C ALA A 28 -11.11 5.42 -3.33
N PHE A 29 -10.23 5.88 -2.44
CA PHE A 29 -8.78 5.71 -2.58
C PHE A 29 -8.37 4.23 -2.54
N HIS A 30 -8.98 3.44 -1.65
CA HIS A 30 -8.73 1.99 -1.57
C HIS A 30 -9.08 1.28 -2.88
N GLU A 31 -10.21 1.62 -3.49
CA GLU A 31 -10.61 1.10 -4.80
C GLU A 31 -9.71 1.58 -5.95
N GLU A 32 -9.27 2.84 -5.94
CA GLU A 32 -8.28 3.37 -6.90
C GLU A 32 -6.96 2.60 -6.85
N VAL A 33 -6.44 2.33 -5.65
CA VAL A 33 -5.21 1.56 -5.48
C VAL A 33 -5.40 0.11 -5.93
N LEU A 34 -6.52 -0.53 -5.56
CA LEU A 34 -6.82 -1.90 -6.00
C LEU A 34 -6.93 -2.01 -7.53
N SER A 35 -7.63 -1.07 -8.17
CA SER A 35 -7.79 -1.08 -9.63
C SER A 35 -6.46 -0.84 -10.35
N THR A 36 -5.65 0.11 -9.87
CA THR A 36 -4.30 0.38 -10.38
C THR A 36 -3.39 -0.82 -10.22
N ALA A 37 -3.39 -1.44 -9.04
CA ALA A 37 -2.56 -2.60 -8.75
C ALA A 37 -2.90 -3.82 -9.61
N LEU A 38 -4.19 -4.03 -9.90
CA LEU A 38 -4.62 -5.10 -10.81
C LEU A 38 -4.22 -4.80 -12.27
N ARG A 39 -4.31 -3.54 -12.71
CA ARG A 39 -3.92 -3.11 -14.06
C ARG A 39 -2.42 -3.23 -14.28
N GLU A 40 -1.62 -2.88 -13.28
CA GLU A 40 -0.15 -2.90 -13.35
C GLU A 40 0.47 -4.22 -12.88
N HIS A 41 -0.36 -5.23 -12.61
CA HIS A 41 0.07 -6.55 -12.13
C HIS A 41 0.94 -6.50 -10.87
N LEU A 42 0.67 -5.54 -9.98
CA LEU A 42 1.36 -5.39 -8.71
C LEU A 42 0.93 -6.49 -7.74
N THR A 43 1.88 -6.95 -6.94
CA THR A 43 1.59 -7.84 -5.80
C THR A 43 0.84 -7.08 -4.70
N PRO A 44 0.13 -7.78 -3.80
CA PRO A 44 -0.58 -7.12 -2.70
C PRO A 44 0.34 -6.27 -1.79
N LYS A 45 1.60 -6.68 -1.63
CA LYS A 45 2.60 -5.93 -0.85
C LYS A 45 3.05 -4.66 -1.56
N GLU A 46 3.26 -4.72 -2.87
CA GLU A 46 3.59 -3.53 -3.68
C GLU A 46 2.43 -2.53 -3.71
N ALA A 47 1.18 -3.02 -3.81
CA ALA A 47 0.00 -2.17 -3.67
C ALA A 47 -0.06 -1.51 -2.29
N ALA A 48 0.31 -2.21 -1.22
CA ALA A 48 0.34 -1.65 0.13
C ALA A 48 1.44 -0.60 0.30
N LEU A 49 2.56 -0.73 -0.41
CA LEU A 49 3.61 0.30 -0.47
C LEU A 49 3.14 1.57 -1.17
N LEU A 50 2.29 1.47 -2.20
CA LEU A 50 1.63 2.64 -2.79
C LEU A 50 0.82 3.36 -1.74
N VAL A 51 -0.08 2.66 -1.02
CA VAL A 51 -0.87 3.25 0.07
C VAL A 51 0.06 3.94 1.07
N LEU A 52 1.10 3.23 1.55
CA LEU A 52 2.06 3.77 2.50
C LEU A 52 2.65 5.09 2.03
N SER A 53 3.08 5.21 0.77
CA SER A 53 3.64 6.45 0.23
C SER A 53 2.69 7.65 0.33
N ALA A 54 1.38 7.42 0.16
CA ALA A 54 0.37 8.47 0.28
C ALA A 54 0.03 8.83 1.73
N VAL A 55 0.03 7.86 2.66
CA VAL A 55 -0.24 8.14 4.08
C VAL A 55 1.00 8.56 4.87
N TYR A 56 2.21 8.29 4.37
CA TYR A 56 3.50 8.56 5.02
C TYR A 56 3.62 9.97 5.63
N PRO A 57 3.21 11.06 4.95
CA PRO A 57 3.35 12.41 5.49
C PRO A 57 2.55 12.66 6.77
N ARG A 58 1.45 11.91 6.99
CA ARG A 58 0.55 12.06 8.14
C ARG A 58 0.76 11.01 9.23
N LEU A 59 1.59 9.99 8.98
CA LEU A 59 1.94 8.98 9.99
C LEU A 59 2.77 9.59 11.13
N SER A 60 2.55 9.10 12.35
CA SER A 60 3.37 9.43 13.51
C SER A 60 4.80 8.90 13.37
N LEU A 61 5.74 9.41 14.16
CA LEU A 61 7.13 8.93 14.13
C LEU A 61 7.24 7.42 14.44
N VAL A 62 6.44 6.93 15.38
CA VAL A 62 6.42 5.51 15.77
C VAL A 62 5.91 4.64 14.62
N ASP A 63 4.85 5.07 13.94
CA ASP A 63 4.28 4.34 12.80
C ASP A 63 5.21 4.35 11.58
N ARG A 64 5.95 5.45 11.38
CA ARG A 64 7.00 5.53 10.36
C ARG A 64 8.13 4.55 10.63
N LEU A 65 8.60 4.44 11.87
CA LEU A 65 9.67 3.48 12.22
C LEU A 65 9.20 2.03 12.07
N SER A 66 7.97 1.73 12.51
CA SER A 66 7.36 0.41 12.36
C SER A 66 7.19 0.02 10.88
N SER A 67 6.65 0.92 10.06
CA SER A 67 6.51 0.69 8.62
C SER A 67 7.86 0.53 7.92
N ILE A 68 8.91 1.29 8.27
CA ILE A 68 10.27 1.10 7.75
C ILE A 68 10.80 -0.32 8.05
N HIS A 69 10.58 -0.83 9.26
CA HIS A 69 11.01 -2.19 9.62
C HIS A 69 10.33 -3.26 8.75
N VAL A 70 9.02 -3.13 8.56
CA VAL A 70 8.21 -4.03 7.72
C VAL A 70 8.64 -3.95 6.27
N VAL A 71 8.85 -2.74 5.73
CA VAL A 71 9.36 -2.54 4.37
C VAL A 71 10.73 -3.20 4.18
N ARG A 72 11.65 -3.08 5.15
CA ARG A 72 12.95 -3.76 5.09
C ARG A 72 12.80 -5.28 5.03
N LYS A 73 11.93 -5.85 5.87
CA LYS A 73 11.63 -7.29 5.88
C LYS A 73 11.03 -7.75 4.56
N TRP A 74 10.15 -6.95 3.97
CA TRP A 74 9.54 -7.26 2.68
C TRP A 74 10.51 -7.15 1.51
N ARG A 75 11.44 -6.21 1.53
CA ARG A 75 12.51 -6.10 0.52
C ARG A 75 13.41 -7.34 0.48
N SER A 76 13.63 -7.98 1.62
CA SER A 76 14.32 -9.28 1.67
C SER A 76 13.45 -10.47 1.25
N SER A 77 12.17 -10.27 0.94
CA SER A 77 11.25 -11.32 0.54
C SER A 77 11.18 -11.45 -1.00
N PRO A 78 11.18 -12.67 -1.56
CA PRO A 78 11.08 -12.88 -3.01
C PRO A 78 9.72 -12.46 -3.61
N GLN A 79 8.77 -12.02 -2.77
CA GLN A 79 7.44 -11.58 -3.19
C GLN A 79 7.36 -10.10 -3.59
N VAL A 80 8.44 -9.32 -3.41
CA VAL A 80 8.49 -7.90 -3.77
C VAL A 80 9.57 -7.69 -4.81
N SER A 81 9.19 -7.17 -5.98
CA SER A 81 10.17 -6.85 -7.02
C SER A 81 10.91 -5.56 -6.66
N GLU A 82 12.24 -5.60 -6.64
CA GLU A 82 13.09 -4.44 -6.38
C GLU A 82 12.81 -3.29 -7.37
N ALA A 83 12.46 -3.61 -8.63
CA ALA A 83 12.08 -2.61 -9.64
C ALA A 83 10.77 -1.88 -9.29
N ASN A 84 9.79 -2.60 -8.75
CA ASN A 84 8.51 -2.00 -8.34
C ASN A 84 8.67 -1.23 -7.03
N TYR A 85 9.52 -1.69 -6.11
CA TYR A 85 9.91 -0.97 -4.89
C TYR A 85 10.54 0.39 -5.21
N GLN A 86 11.50 0.43 -6.12
CA GLN A 86 12.13 1.67 -6.57
C GLN A 86 11.12 2.59 -7.26
N ARG A 87 10.20 2.05 -8.07
CA ARG A 87 9.12 2.84 -8.69
C ARG A 87 8.19 3.46 -7.64
N THR A 88 7.85 2.73 -6.58
CA THR A 88 6.99 3.26 -5.50
C THR A 88 7.67 4.35 -4.69
N GLN A 89 8.98 4.24 -4.47
CA GLN A 89 9.80 5.28 -3.81
C GLN A 89 9.95 6.54 -4.67
N SER A 90 10.19 6.39 -5.97
CA SER A 90 10.49 7.50 -6.87
C SER A 90 9.25 8.21 -7.42
N GLY A 91 8.13 7.48 -7.57
CA GLY A 91 6.93 7.95 -8.26
C GLY A 91 5.73 8.20 -7.36
N GLY A 92 5.94 8.29 -6.04
CA GLY A 92 4.91 8.37 -5.00
C GLY A 92 3.56 8.89 -5.50
N LEU A 93 2.59 7.97 -5.61
CA LEU A 93 1.21 8.15 -6.08
C LEU A 93 0.89 9.49 -6.77
N ALA A 94 1.61 9.83 -7.85
CA ALA A 94 1.31 10.99 -8.69
C ALA A 94 -0.05 10.90 -9.40
N PHE A 95 -0.79 9.80 -9.17
CA PHE A 95 -2.06 9.45 -9.80
C PHE A 95 -3.25 9.40 -8.84
N ALA A 96 -3.05 9.50 -7.52
CA ALA A 96 -4.17 9.41 -6.57
C ALA A 96 -5.05 10.67 -6.68
N GLN A 97 -6.28 10.51 -7.15
CA GLN A 97 -7.24 11.61 -7.28
C GLN A 97 -8.03 11.78 -5.99
N ALA A 98 -8.29 10.68 -5.27
CA ALA A 98 -8.92 10.69 -3.96
C ALA A 98 -7.90 10.92 -2.82
N PRO A 99 -8.27 11.66 -1.76
CA PRO A 99 -7.42 11.78 -0.57
C PRO A 99 -7.28 10.41 0.11
N ALA A 100 -6.06 10.10 0.57
CA ALA A 100 -5.75 8.81 1.18
C ALA A 100 -6.52 8.54 2.48
N PHE A 101 -6.82 9.59 3.23
CA PHE A 101 -7.59 9.53 4.47
C PHE A 101 -9.03 9.96 4.26
N ARG A 102 -9.93 9.43 5.08
CA ARG A 102 -11.28 9.96 5.22
C ARG A 102 -11.21 11.40 5.75
N GLU A 103 -11.86 12.35 5.09
CA GLU A 103 -12.13 13.66 5.68
C GLU A 103 -13.09 13.44 6.85
N ARG A 104 -12.73 13.96 8.03
CA ARG A 104 -13.59 13.94 9.22
C ARG A 104 -14.57 15.09 9.17
#